data_AF-A0A925SQA3-F1
#
_entry.id   AF-A0A925SQA3-F1
#
_cell.length_a   1.000
_cell.length_b   1.000
_cell.length_c   1.000
_cell.angle_alpha   90.00
_cell.angle_beta   90.00
_cell.angle_gamma   90.00
#
_symmetry.space_group_name_H-M   'P 1'
#
loop_
_entity.id
_entity.type
_entity.pdbx_description
1 polymer ?
#
loop_
_entity_poly.entity_id
_entity_poly.type
_entity_poly.pdbx_seq_one_letter_code
_entity_poly.pdbx_strand_id
1 'polypeptide(L)'
;MLPEEFILWLAPTAQNICRNYDLPASVCIAQGALESGWGRYTIGQFNLFGRKWNGVANYIEVETEEFYDGKWQTMIGKFQDYDSLAAAVEDWCILITVESVYAPCLEYRKEIEKFVGILGPIYATDPEYAAKVLSTIAANDLTDYI
;
A
#
# COMPACT_ATOMS: atom_id res chain seq x y z
N MET A 1 -0.46 -13.81 -8.20
CA MET A 1 -0.27 -13.65 -9.67
C MET A 1 1.22 -13.65 -9.99
N LEU A 2 1.59 -13.75 -11.26
CA LEU A 2 2.92 -13.32 -11.72
C LEU A 2 3.04 -11.79 -11.57
N PRO A 3 4.26 -11.22 -11.44
CA PRO A 3 4.44 -9.79 -11.29
C PRO A 3 3.76 -8.95 -12.38
N GLU A 4 3.95 -9.32 -13.65
CA GLU A 4 3.36 -8.63 -14.80
C GLU A 4 1.81 -8.68 -14.77
N GLU A 5 1.22 -9.83 -14.46
CA GLU A 5 -0.23 -9.98 -14.33
C GLU A 5 -0.81 -9.08 -13.24
N PHE A 6 -0.14 -9.01 -12.09
CA PHE A 6 -0.55 -8.15 -10.98
C PHE A 6 -0.51 -6.67 -11.38
N ILE A 7 0.58 -6.25 -12.03
CA ILE A 7 0.76 -4.87 -12.50
C ILE A 7 -0.32 -4.53 -13.53
N LEU A 8 -0.54 -5.39 -14.54
CA LEU A 8 -1.57 -5.17 -15.56
C LEU A 8 -2.98 -5.08 -14.96
N TRP A 9 -3.26 -5.83 -13.90
CA TRP A 9 -4.54 -5.80 -13.20
C TRP A 9 -4.73 -4.53 -12.36
N LEU A 10 -3.72 -4.11 -11.61
CA LEU A 10 -3.82 -2.99 -10.68
C LEU A 10 -3.61 -1.62 -11.34
N ALA A 11 -2.67 -1.54 -12.28
CA ALA A 11 -2.16 -0.28 -12.81
C ALA A 11 -3.23 0.66 -13.40
N PRO A 12 -4.22 0.20 -14.21
CA PRO A 12 -5.23 1.10 -14.75
C PRO A 12 -6.04 1.80 -13.67
N THR A 13 -6.36 1.07 -12.59
CA THR A 13 -7.10 1.59 -11.44
C THR A 13 -6.24 2.56 -10.63
N ALA A 14 -4.99 2.17 -10.34
CA ALA A 14 -4.02 2.99 -9.62
C ALA A 14 -3.77 4.33 -10.35
N GLN A 15 -3.46 4.30 -11.65
CA GLN A 15 -3.23 5.51 -12.44
C GLN A 15 -4.43 6.45 -12.46
N ASN A 16 -5.64 5.92 -12.64
CA ASN A 16 -6.84 6.74 -12.69
C ASN A 16 -7.13 7.42 -11.35
N ILE A 17 -7.01 6.69 -10.24
CA ILE A 17 -7.36 7.20 -8.91
C ILE A 17 -6.23 8.07 -8.36
N CYS A 18 -4.98 7.58 -8.34
CA CYS A 18 -3.85 8.33 -7.77
C CYS A 18 -3.66 9.70 -8.43
N ARG A 19 -3.96 9.83 -9.74
CA ARG A 19 -3.96 11.12 -10.44
C ARG A 19 -4.89 12.15 -9.81
N ASN A 20 -6.07 11.74 -9.34
CA ASN A 20 -7.03 12.66 -8.70
C ASN A 20 -6.53 13.17 -7.34
N TYR A 21 -5.58 12.47 -6.73
CA TYR A 21 -4.97 12.80 -5.43
C TYR A 21 -3.57 13.41 -5.57
N ASP A 22 -3.07 13.61 -6.80
CA ASP A 22 -1.68 14.01 -7.09
C ASP A 22 -0.67 13.07 -6.40
N LEU A 23 -0.92 11.76 -6.42
CA LEU A 23 -0.03 10.75 -5.83
C LEU A 23 0.62 9.88 -6.92
N PRO A 24 1.84 9.37 -6.68
CA PRO A 24 2.52 8.51 -7.64
C PRO A 24 1.90 7.11 -7.69
N ALA A 25 1.26 6.76 -8.82
CA ALA A 25 0.67 5.44 -9.03
C ALA A 25 1.71 4.30 -8.93
N SER A 26 2.95 4.56 -9.36
CA SER A 26 4.08 3.63 -9.22
C SER A 26 4.30 3.16 -7.77
N VAL A 27 4.17 4.06 -6.78
CA VAL A 27 4.30 3.71 -5.36
C VAL A 27 3.10 2.90 -4.87
N CYS A 28 1.88 3.27 -5.28
CA CYS A 28 0.68 2.50 -4.97
C CYS A 28 0.78 1.06 -5.48
N ILE A 29 1.20 0.87 -6.73
CA ILE A 29 1.37 -0.46 -7.35
C ILE A 29 2.45 -1.26 -6.60
N ALA A 30 3.60 -0.65 -6.32
CA ALA A 30 4.70 -1.32 -5.64
C ALA A 30 4.36 -1.73 -4.20
N GLN A 31 3.71 -0.84 -3.43
CA GLN A 31 3.23 -1.20 -2.09
C GLN A 31 2.17 -2.30 -2.17
N GLY A 32 1.18 -2.18 -3.06
CA GLY A 32 0.18 -3.24 -3.25
C GLY A 32 0.81 -4.59 -3.58
N ALA A 33 1.87 -4.61 -4.40
CA ALA A 33 2.61 -5.83 -4.73
C ALA A 33 3.35 -6.41 -3.51
N LEU A 34 4.03 -5.57 -2.73
CA LEU A 34 4.77 -6.01 -1.55
C LEU A 34 3.84 -6.53 -0.45
N GLU A 35 2.83 -5.74 -0.10
CA GLU A 35 1.91 -6.02 1.00
C GLU A 35 1.05 -7.27 0.76
N SER A 36 0.63 -7.49 -0.49
CA SER A 36 -0.18 -8.66 -0.85
C SER A 36 0.64 -9.85 -1.38
N GLY A 37 1.96 -9.72 -1.46
CA GLY A 37 2.82 -10.71 -2.12
C GLY A 37 2.39 -11.00 -3.55
N TRP A 38 2.22 -9.95 -4.37
CA TRP A 38 1.71 -10.01 -5.74
C TRP A 38 0.28 -10.59 -5.82
N GLY A 39 -0.58 -10.17 -4.90
CA GLY A 39 -1.98 -10.58 -4.77
C GLY A 39 -2.18 -12.01 -4.29
N ARG A 40 -1.16 -12.65 -3.73
CA ARG A 40 -1.24 -14.02 -3.20
C ARG A 40 -1.84 -14.07 -1.79
N TYR A 41 -1.65 -13.00 -1.02
CA TYR A 41 -2.00 -12.92 0.40
C TYR A 41 -2.88 -11.70 0.68
N THR A 42 -3.90 -11.50 -0.16
CA THR A 42 -4.87 -10.41 0.03
C THR A 42 -5.78 -10.69 1.22
N ILE A 43 -5.97 -9.70 2.08
CA ILE A 43 -6.96 -9.77 3.15
C ILE A 43 -8.34 -9.47 2.55
N GLY A 44 -9.31 -10.35 2.81
CA GLY A 44 -10.60 -10.28 2.12
C GLY A 44 -10.42 -10.40 0.61
N GLN A 45 -11.18 -9.62 -0.17
CA GLN A 45 -11.08 -9.65 -1.63
C GLN A 45 -10.06 -8.66 -2.21
N PHE A 46 -9.98 -7.45 -1.64
CA PHE A 46 -9.22 -6.35 -2.26
C PHE A 46 -8.33 -5.56 -1.30
N ASN A 47 -8.19 -5.95 -0.02
CA ASN A 47 -7.25 -5.27 0.88
C ASN A 47 -5.81 -5.70 0.58
N LEU A 48 -5.27 -5.14 -0.49
CA LEU A 48 -3.92 -5.38 -0.99
C LEU A 48 -2.84 -4.75 -0.11
N PHE A 49 -3.23 -3.78 0.73
CA PHE A 49 -2.32 -2.87 1.42
C PHE A 49 -2.14 -3.21 2.91
N GLY A 50 -2.81 -4.26 3.40
CA GLY A 50 -2.82 -4.61 4.82
C GLY A 50 -3.47 -3.53 5.70
N ARG A 51 -4.41 -2.75 5.15
CA ARG A 51 -4.98 -1.59 5.86
C ARG A 51 -5.81 -2.05 7.05
N LYS A 52 -5.32 -1.77 8.26
CA LYS A 52 -6.08 -1.97 9.50
C LYS A 52 -7.34 -1.11 9.49
N TRP A 53 -8.41 -1.62 10.08
CA TRP A 53 -9.68 -0.91 10.17
C TRP A 53 -9.51 0.38 10.98
N ASN A 54 -9.91 1.51 10.41
CA ASN A 54 -9.77 2.82 11.04
C ASN A 54 -11.02 3.28 11.82
N GLY A 55 -12.01 2.39 11.99
CA GLY A 55 -13.28 2.70 12.66
C GLY A 55 -14.40 3.14 11.70
N VAL A 56 -14.13 3.23 10.40
CA VAL A 56 -15.09 3.63 9.36
C VAL A 56 -15.22 2.50 8.32
N ALA A 57 -16.41 2.36 7.74
CA ALA A 57 -16.77 1.33 6.76
C ALA A 57 -16.68 -0.11 7.30
N ASN A 58 -16.81 -1.08 6.39
CA ASN A 58 -16.82 -2.50 6.71
C ASN A 58 -15.43 -3.00 7.09
N TYR A 59 -15.38 -4.06 7.90
CA TYR A 59 -14.15 -4.75 8.26
C TYR A 59 -14.34 -6.26 8.23
N ILE A 60 -13.22 -6.96 8.10
CA ILE A 60 -13.11 -8.40 8.31
C ILE A 60 -12.13 -8.67 9.45
N GLU A 61 -12.41 -9.72 10.22
CA GLU A 61 -11.54 -10.23 11.28
C GLU A 61 -10.68 -11.36 10.73
N VAL A 62 -9.36 -11.22 10.86
CA VAL A 62 -8.39 -12.21 10.38
C VAL A 62 -7.35 -12.45 11.46
N GLU A 63 -6.94 -13.72 11.60
CA GLU A 63 -5.81 -14.07 12.44
C GLU A 63 -4.51 -13.54 11.82
N THR A 64 -3.75 -12.75 12.58
CA THR A 64 -2.50 -12.13 12.14
C THR A 64 -1.41 -12.35 13.18
N GLU A 65 -0.15 -12.34 12.73
CA GLU A 65 1.01 -12.35 13.61
C GLU A 65 1.52 -10.93 13.78
N GLU A 66 1.61 -10.48 15.03
CA GLU A 66 2.11 -9.14 15.37
C GLU A 66 3.34 -9.28 16.27
N PHE A 67 4.35 -8.42 16.06
CA PHE A 67 5.58 -8.45 16.83
C PHE A 67 5.49 -7.46 18.01
N TYR A 68 5.25 -7.99 19.21
CA TYR A 68 5.16 -7.21 20.45
C TYR A 68 6.15 -7.75 21.49
N ASP A 69 6.85 -6.85 22.17
CA ASP A 69 7.81 -7.19 23.24
C ASP A 69 8.87 -8.23 22.83
N GLY A 70 9.37 -8.16 21.59
CA GLY A 70 10.42 -9.04 21.10
C GLY A 70 9.96 -10.45 20.68
N LYS A 71 8.64 -10.69 20.60
CA LYS A 71 8.06 -11.99 20.19
C LYS A 71 6.90 -11.81 19.23
N TRP A 72 6.75 -12.77 18.31
CA TRP A 72 5.55 -12.90 17.48
C TRP A 72 4.39 -13.41 18.32
N GLN A 73 3.23 -12.78 18.18
CA GLN A 73 1.99 -13.16 18.84
C GLN A 73 0.88 -13.26 17.81
N THR A 74 0.18 -14.38 17.81
CA THR A 74 -1.00 -14.59 16.99
C THR A 74 -2.21 -13.94 17.66
N MET A 75 -2.91 -13.06 16.94
CA MET A 75 -4.11 -12.39 17.44
C MET A 75 -5.11 -12.11 16.31
N ILE A 76 -6.37 -11.82 16.68
CA ILE A 76 -7.37 -11.37 15.71
C ILE A 76 -7.19 -9.88 15.46
N GLY A 77 -6.86 -9.53 14.21
CA GLY A 77 -6.81 -8.17 13.71
C GLY A 77 -8.08 -7.79 12.95
N LYS A 78 -8.45 -6.50 12.99
CA LYS A 78 -9.51 -5.94 12.14
C LYS A 78 -8.88 -5.20 10.97
N PHE A 79 -9.27 -5.58 9.77
CA PHE A 79 -8.78 -4.99 8.53
C PHE A 79 -9.94 -4.43 7.72
N GLN A 80 -9.69 -3.35 6.98
CA GLN A 80 -10.66 -2.81 6.06
C GLN A 80 -11.12 -3.89 5.07
N ASP A 81 -12.43 -3.96 4.82
CA ASP A 81 -13.01 -4.83 3.81
C ASP A 81 -13.59 -3.98 2.69
N TYR A 82 -13.15 -4.25 1.47
CA TYR A 82 -13.45 -3.42 0.30
C TYR A 82 -14.27 -4.23 -0.71
N ASP A 83 -15.30 -3.61 -1.27
CA ASP A 83 -16.15 -4.22 -2.31
C ASP A 83 -15.51 -4.18 -3.70
N SER A 84 -14.43 -3.42 -3.88
CA SER A 84 -13.74 -3.29 -5.17
C SER A 84 -12.28 -2.89 -5.03
N LEU A 85 -11.50 -3.16 -6.08
CA LEU A 85 -10.13 -2.68 -6.21
C LEU A 85 -10.03 -1.15 -6.17
N ALA A 86 -11.01 -0.46 -6.77
CA ALA A 86 -11.06 1.00 -6.77
C ALA A 86 -11.18 1.55 -5.34
N ALA A 87 -12.05 0.96 -4.52
CA ALA A 87 -12.23 1.38 -3.12
C ALA A 87 -10.94 1.19 -2.30
N ALA A 88 -10.21 0.08 -2.52
CA ALA A 88 -8.94 -0.16 -1.83
C ALA A 88 -7.87 0.88 -2.22
N VAL A 89 -7.74 1.18 -3.51
CA VAL A 89 -6.78 2.18 -4.03
C VAL A 89 -7.15 3.59 -3.56
N GLU A 90 -8.43 3.92 -3.55
CA GLU A 90 -8.91 5.22 -3.07
C GLU A 90 -8.65 5.40 -1.57
N ASP A 91 -8.89 4.37 -0.75
CA ASP A 91 -8.58 4.42 0.68
C ASP A 91 -7.06 4.51 0.96
N TRP A 92 -6.21 3.89 0.13
CA TRP A 92 -4.77 4.12 0.16
C TRP A 92 -4.43 5.59 -0.16
N CYS A 93 -5.05 6.19 -1.18
CA CYS A 93 -4.81 7.60 -1.50
C CYS A 93 -5.27 8.53 -0.36
N ILE A 94 -6.41 8.23 0.26
CA ILE A 94 -6.95 8.95 1.41
C ILE A 94 -6.00 8.84 2.61
N LEU A 95 -5.46 7.65 2.91
CA LEU A 95 -4.47 7.47 3.98
C LEU A 95 -3.33 8.46 3.84
N ILE A 96 -2.69 8.46 2.67
CA ILE A 96 -1.48 9.23 2.43
C ILE A 96 -1.77 10.74 2.41
N THR A 97 -2.97 11.15 1.98
CA THR A 97 -3.32 12.58 1.85
C THR A 97 -3.96 13.19 3.09
N VAL A 98 -4.65 12.40 3.91
CA VAL A 98 -5.45 12.89 5.04
C VAL A 98 -4.76 12.67 6.38
N GLU A 99 -4.08 11.54 6.58
CA GLU A 99 -3.41 11.28 7.85
C GLU A 99 -2.19 12.17 8.01
N SER A 100 -2.18 12.98 9.07
CA SER A 100 -1.20 14.05 9.29
C SER A 100 0.25 13.56 9.31
N VAL A 101 0.47 12.31 9.72
CA VAL A 101 1.81 11.70 9.74
C VAL A 101 2.42 11.60 8.34
N TYR A 102 1.61 11.46 7.28
CA TYR A 102 2.07 11.40 5.89
C TYR A 102 2.20 12.77 5.22
N ALA A 103 1.81 13.87 5.88
CA ALA A 103 1.89 15.21 5.30
C ALA A 103 3.28 15.57 4.73
N PRO A 104 4.42 15.16 5.32
CA PRO A 104 5.73 15.42 4.71
C PRO A 104 5.97 14.70 3.37
N CYS A 105 5.30 13.57 3.10
CA CYS A 105 5.40 12.87 1.81
C CYS A 105 4.86 13.76 0.68
N LEU A 106 3.84 14.55 0.98
CA LEU A 106 3.08 15.35 0.03
C LEU A 106 3.93 16.46 -0.63
N GLU A 107 5.00 16.91 0.02
CA GLU A 107 5.96 17.87 -0.54
C GLU A 107 6.79 17.27 -1.68
N TYR A 108 6.94 15.94 -1.71
CA TYR A 108 7.85 15.21 -2.60
C TYR A 108 7.13 14.25 -3.55
N ARG A 109 5.84 14.48 -3.84
CA ARG A 109 5.01 13.63 -4.75
C ARG A 109 5.65 13.34 -6.11
N LYS A 110 6.51 14.24 -6.59
CA LYS A 110 7.22 14.16 -7.88
C LYS A 110 8.66 13.64 -7.76
N GLU A 111 9.14 13.41 -6.54
CA GLU A 111 10.47 12.92 -6.21
C GLU A 111 10.33 11.56 -5.49
N ILE A 112 10.08 10.50 -6.26
CA ILE A 112 9.71 9.16 -5.77
C ILE A 112 10.63 8.65 -4.66
N GLU A 113 11.95 8.80 -4.80
CA GLU A 113 12.92 8.37 -3.79
C GLU A 113 12.72 9.07 -2.44
N LYS A 114 12.49 10.40 -2.46
CA LYS A 114 12.22 11.17 -1.24
C LYS A 114 10.85 10.84 -0.66
N PHE A 115 9.83 10.74 -1.53
CA PHE A 115 8.48 10.34 -1.13
C PHE A 115 8.49 9.01 -0.39
N VAL A 116 9.10 7.97 -0.98
CA VAL A 116 9.17 6.63 -0.42
C VAL A 116 10.08 6.58 0.81
N GLY A 117 11.18 7.35 0.83
CA GLY A 117 12.05 7.46 1.99
C GLY A 117 11.36 8.00 3.24
N ILE A 118 10.40 8.92 3.07
CA ILE A 118 9.56 9.44 4.16
C ILE A 118 8.43 8.46 4.49
N LEU A 119 7.75 7.94 3.47
CA LEU A 119 6.61 7.04 3.63
C LEU A 119 7.00 5.75 4.36
N GLY A 120 8.15 5.17 4.02
CA GLY A 120 8.51 3.82 4.46
C GLY A 120 8.52 3.63 5.98
N PRO A 121 9.26 4.46 6.75
CA PRO A 121 9.29 4.38 8.22
C PRO A 121 7.94 4.66 8.90
N ILE A 122 7.01 5.33 8.21
CA ILE A 122 5.66 5.61 8.72
C ILE A 122 4.76 4.38 8.46
N TYR A 123 4.88 3.79 7.29
CA TYR A 123 4.00 2.72 6.82
C TYR A 123 4.35 1.37 7.44
N ALA A 124 5.64 1.08 7.61
CA ALA A 124 6.13 -0.20 8.11
C ALA A 124 7.26 -0.04 9.12
N THR A 125 7.34 -0.99 10.06
CA THR A 125 8.42 -1.07 11.04
C THR A 125 9.71 -1.66 10.46
N ASP A 126 9.64 -2.24 9.26
CA ASP A 126 10.79 -2.79 8.54
C ASP A 126 11.73 -1.66 8.08
N PRO A 127 12.98 -1.59 8.57
CA PRO A 127 13.91 -0.52 8.20
C PRO A 127 14.31 -0.55 6.73
N GLU A 128 14.14 -1.68 6.03
CA GLU A 128 14.43 -1.81 4.60
C GLU A 128 13.21 -1.54 3.71
N TYR A 129 12.05 -1.20 4.29
CA TYR A 129 10.80 -1.10 3.55
C TYR A 129 10.87 -0.12 2.37
N ALA A 130 11.42 1.08 2.60
CA ALA A 130 11.60 2.07 1.55
C ALA A 130 12.46 1.54 0.39
N ALA A 131 13.55 0.84 0.71
CA ALA A 131 14.42 0.24 -0.29
C ALA A 131 13.72 -0.88 -1.08
N LYS A 132 12.86 -1.67 -0.43
CA LYS A 132 12.05 -2.72 -1.07
C LYS A 132 11.03 -2.12 -2.04
N VAL A 133 10.34 -1.04 -1.65
CA VAL A 133 9.41 -0.32 -2.52
C VAL A 133 10.14 0.23 -3.75
N LEU A 134 11.25 0.95 -3.57
CA LEU A 134 12.04 1.50 -4.69
C LEU A 134 12.60 0.41 -5.60
N SER A 135 13.09 -0.70 -5.02
CA SER A 135 13.58 -1.84 -5.79
C SER A 135 12.45 -2.49 -6.59
N THR A 136 11.24 -2.57 -6.04
CA THR A 136 10.07 -3.10 -6.75
C THR A 136 9.66 -2.19 -7.91
N ILE A 137 9.70 -0.86 -7.72
CA ILE A 137 9.46 0.11 -8.78
C ILE A 137 10.48 -0.07 -9.91
N ALA A 138 11.77 -0.11 -9.58
CA ALA A 138 12.86 -0.21 -10.55
C ALA A 138 12.87 -1.55 -11.29
N ALA A 139 12.65 -2.66 -10.59
CA ALA A 139 12.71 -4.00 -11.19
C ALA A 139 11.55 -4.31 -12.15
N ASN A 140 10.48 -3.52 -12.11
CA ASN A 140 9.28 -3.71 -12.92
C ASN A 140 8.96 -2.49 -13.78
N ASP A 141 9.93 -1.59 -13.99
CA ASP A 141 9.81 -0.40 -14.83
C ASP A 141 8.56 0.46 -14.53
N LEU A 142 8.19 0.55 -13.25
CA LEU A 142 6.94 1.21 -12.85
C LEU A 142 6.99 2.74 -13.00
N THR A 143 8.13 3.30 -13.37
CA THR A 143 8.32 4.74 -13.60
C THR A 143 7.47 5.29 -14.73
N ASP A 144 7.01 4.43 -15.64
CA ASP A 144 6.11 4.79 -16.74
C ASP A 144 4.64 4.96 -16.28
N TYR A 145 4.33 4.55 -15.04
CA TYR A 145 3.00 4.65 -14.45
C TYR A 145 2.88 5.94 -13.63
N ILE A 146 2.61 7.04 -14.36
CA ILE A 146 2.42 8.40 -13.83
C ILE A 146 0.93 8.71 -13.57
#